data_AF-A0A512IGM8-F1
#
_entry.id   AF-A0A512IGM8-F1
#
_cell.length_a   1.000
_cell.length_b   1.000
_cell.length_c   1.000
_cell.angle_alpha   90.00
_cell.angle_beta   90.00
_cell.angle_gamma   90.00
#
_symmetry.space_group_name_H-M   'P 1'
#
loop_
_entity.id
_entity.type
_entity.pdbx_description
1 polymer ?
#
loop_
_entity_poly.entity_id
_entity_poly.type
_entity_poly.pdbx_seq_one_letter_code
_entity_poly.pdbx_strand_id
1 'polypeptide(L)'
;MPSTSRLMATTAAGLMATAVPLSAGAAAEDPAAEPWPPASTHGAFLPLPPVAYEPRTLPACDSELTLTAGDVREVEYRALVTEDGDTVVQYRGAATVDVTRASDGATLDELDVSGTGFETVSADTTTLTFDHDGPSLVIAFDEVEAAALAEAGLPEAFVHLDGTLTETVVFAGPTDEATEVPAVVSAEITENTTEYVFDLCDLLDQAAAPARPGA
;
A
#
# COMPACT_ATOMS: atom_id res chain seq x y z
N MET A 1 -59.59 70.44 27.73
CA MET A 1 -58.36 71.26 27.74
C MET A 1 -57.38 70.70 26.73
N PRO A 2 -56.58 71.56 26.07
CA PRO A 2 -56.22 71.44 24.66
C PRO A 2 -54.79 70.93 24.41
N SER A 3 -54.44 70.88 23.11
CA SER A 3 -53.10 70.99 22.50
C SER A 3 -52.64 69.72 21.76
N THR A 4 -52.87 69.61 20.44
CA THR A 4 -51.94 69.97 19.34
C THR A 4 -50.50 69.46 19.51
N SER A 5 -50.06 68.53 18.65
CA SER A 5 -49.28 68.87 17.45
C SER A 5 -48.80 67.67 16.63
N ARG A 6 -48.68 67.95 15.33
CA ARG A 6 -48.24 67.14 14.19
C ARG A 6 -46.82 66.57 14.37
N LEU A 7 -46.52 65.46 13.68
CA LEU A 7 -45.60 65.47 12.53
C LEU A 7 -45.62 64.14 11.77
N MET A 8 -45.69 64.25 10.44
CA MET A 8 -45.37 63.21 9.47
C MET A 8 -43.88 62.88 9.51
N ALA A 9 -43.53 61.60 9.35
CA ALA A 9 -42.30 61.20 8.68
C ALA A 9 -42.48 59.80 8.09
N THR A 10 -42.76 59.76 6.79
CA THR A 10 -42.58 58.61 5.93
C THR A 10 -41.09 58.29 5.86
N THR A 11 -40.70 57.05 6.14
CA THR A 11 -39.41 56.52 5.70
C THR A 11 -39.60 55.05 5.37
N ALA A 12 -39.43 54.73 4.08
CA ALA A 12 -39.43 53.38 3.57
C ALA A 12 -38.29 52.59 4.21
N ALA A 13 -38.61 51.55 4.97
CA ALA A 13 -37.64 50.57 5.45
C ALA A 13 -37.77 49.33 4.57
N GLY A 14 -36.70 49.08 3.81
CA GLY A 14 -36.61 48.03 2.81
C GLY A 14 -36.74 46.62 3.40
N LEU A 15 -37.35 45.77 2.58
CA LEU A 15 -37.43 44.33 2.73
C LEU A 15 -36.01 43.75 2.54
N MET A 16 -35.26 43.50 3.62
CA MET A 16 -34.06 42.68 3.53
C MET A 16 -34.47 41.21 3.64
N ALA A 17 -34.53 40.55 2.48
CA ALA A 17 -34.55 39.11 2.40
C ALA A 17 -33.19 38.59 2.86
N THR A 18 -33.13 38.02 4.07
CA THR A 18 -31.98 37.24 4.52
C THR A 18 -32.01 35.89 3.81
N ALA A 19 -31.25 35.79 2.72
CA ALA A 19 -30.88 34.49 2.17
C ALA A 19 -30.04 33.75 3.23
N VAL A 20 -30.60 32.68 3.77
CA VAL A 20 -29.84 31.72 4.58
C VAL A 20 -28.87 31.04 3.60
N PRO A 21 -27.54 31.09 3.82
CA PRO A 21 -26.65 30.25 3.06
C PRO A 21 -26.98 28.80 3.42
N LEU A 22 -27.57 28.05 2.47
CA LEU A 22 -27.45 26.60 2.49
C LEU A 22 -25.96 26.32 2.54
N SER A 23 -25.51 25.74 3.65
CA SER A 23 -24.16 25.21 3.77
C SER A 23 -23.97 24.23 2.62
N ALA A 24 -23.05 24.59 1.72
CA ALA A 24 -22.51 23.68 0.74
C ALA A 24 -22.15 22.38 1.46
N GLY A 25 -22.57 21.25 0.88
CA GLY A 25 -22.15 19.95 1.36
C GLY A 25 -20.64 19.99 1.54
N ALA A 26 -20.18 19.58 2.72
CA ALA A 26 -18.80 19.21 2.89
C ALA A 26 -18.48 18.23 1.75
N ALA A 27 -17.69 18.68 0.79
CA ALA A 27 -16.89 17.75 0.02
C ALA A 27 -16.16 16.95 1.10
N ALA A 28 -16.44 15.66 1.18
CA ALA A 28 -15.54 14.77 1.88
C ALA A 28 -14.18 15.04 1.23
N GLU A 29 -13.26 15.62 2.01
CA GLU A 29 -11.87 15.67 1.62
C GLU A 29 -11.51 14.22 1.34
N ASP A 30 -11.15 13.97 0.08
CA ASP A 30 -10.48 12.73 -0.30
C ASP A 30 -9.37 12.55 0.73
N PRO A 31 -9.32 11.46 1.52
CA PRO A 31 -8.22 11.28 2.45
C PRO A 31 -6.96 11.20 1.59
N ALA A 32 -6.26 12.33 1.49
CA ALA A 32 -5.00 12.39 0.79
C ALA A 32 -4.16 11.21 1.27
N ALA A 33 -3.59 10.44 0.34
CA ALA A 33 -2.70 9.34 0.65
C ALA A 33 -1.76 9.79 1.77
N GLU A 34 -1.79 9.10 2.91
CA GLU A 34 -0.90 9.45 4.01
C GLU A 34 0.54 9.32 3.49
N PRO A 35 1.42 10.30 3.74
CA PRO A 35 2.77 10.28 3.22
C PRO A 35 3.51 9.02 3.72
N TRP A 36 4.18 8.33 2.79
CA TRP A 36 5.04 7.18 3.09
C TRP A 36 6.53 7.62 3.05
N PRO A 37 7.37 7.27 4.04
CA PRO A 37 7.06 6.44 5.21
C PRO A 37 6.16 7.14 6.24
N PRO A 38 5.37 6.39 7.02
CA PRO A 38 4.39 6.95 7.93
C PRO A 38 5.05 7.62 9.13
N ALA A 39 4.36 8.60 9.73
CA ALA A 39 4.79 9.19 10.99
C ALA A 39 4.80 8.14 12.12
N SER A 40 5.62 8.40 13.15
CA SER A 40 5.68 7.52 14.32
C SER A 40 4.30 7.33 14.96
N THR A 41 3.93 6.07 15.16
CA THR A 41 2.70 5.66 15.86
C THR A 41 2.84 5.66 17.38
N HIS A 42 4.02 6.06 17.90
CA HIS A 42 4.36 6.04 19.32
C HIS A 42 4.14 4.68 20.00
N GLY A 43 4.33 3.59 19.25
CA GLY A 43 4.27 2.23 19.75
C GLY A 43 2.89 1.56 19.64
N ALA A 44 1.87 2.28 19.16
CA ALA A 44 0.54 1.73 18.92
C ALA A 44 0.46 1.01 17.57
N PHE A 45 -0.25 -0.12 17.54
CA PHE A 45 -0.69 -0.70 16.27
C PHE A 45 -1.96 0.02 15.80
N LEU A 46 -1.96 0.46 14.56
CA LEU A 46 -3.07 1.13 13.90
C LEU A 46 -3.48 0.30 12.68
N PRO A 47 -4.76 0.29 12.29
CA PRO A 47 -5.17 -0.36 11.05
C PRO A 47 -4.48 0.31 9.85
N LEU A 48 -4.15 -0.48 8.81
CA LEU A 48 -3.68 0.11 7.55
C LEU A 48 -4.72 1.08 6.97
N PRO A 49 -4.28 2.20 6.37
CA PRO A 49 -5.19 3.14 5.73
C PRO A 49 -5.86 2.49 4.50
N PRO A 50 -7.08 2.91 4.12
CA PRO A 50 -7.80 2.31 2.99
C PRO A 50 -7.02 2.27 1.67
N VAL A 51 -6.17 3.26 1.42
CA VAL A 51 -5.32 3.36 0.22
C VAL A 51 -4.36 2.17 0.08
N ALA A 52 -3.96 1.53 1.19
CA ALA A 52 -3.10 0.35 1.16
C ALA A 52 -3.78 -0.89 0.54
N TYR A 53 -5.12 -0.89 0.44
CA TYR A 53 -5.91 -1.97 -0.15
C TYR A 53 -6.37 -1.66 -1.59
N GLU A 54 -5.94 -0.53 -2.17
CA GLU A 54 -6.23 -0.22 -3.56
C GLU A 54 -5.44 -1.15 -4.51
N PRO A 55 -6.03 -1.53 -5.65
CA PRO A 55 -5.34 -2.37 -6.63
C PRO A 55 -4.01 -1.77 -7.09
N ARG A 56 -2.97 -2.60 -7.18
CA ARG A 56 -1.66 -2.21 -7.74
C ARG A 56 -1.34 -3.07 -8.95
N THR A 57 -0.63 -2.49 -9.92
CA THR A 57 -0.15 -3.21 -11.10
C THR A 57 1.37 -3.17 -11.13
N LEU A 58 1.99 -4.33 -11.33
CA LEU A 58 3.44 -4.50 -11.33
C LEU A 58 3.87 -5.40 -12.50
N PRO A 59 5.03 -5.16 -13.13
CA PRO A 59 5.56 -6.03 -14.16
C PRO A 59 6.11 -7.33 -13.54
N ALA A 60 5.65 -8.49 -14.02
CA ALA A 60 6.18 -9.81 -13.66
C ALA A 60 5.61 -10.89 -14.59
N CYS A 61 6.27 -12.05 -14.66
CA CYS A 61 5.80 -13.21 -15.44
C CYS A 61 5.58 -12.87 -16.94
N ASP A 62 6.52 -12.13 -17.54
CA ASP A 62 6.44 -11.60 -18.92
C ASP A 62 5.14 -10.82 -19.22
N SER A 63 4.51 -10.24 -18.19
CA SER A 63 3.24 -9.53 -18.26
C SER A 63 3.13 -8.47 -17.17
N GLU A 64 1.90 -7.99 -16.96
CA GLU A 64 1.52 -7.14 -15.82
C GLU A 64 0.66 -7.99 -14.87
N LEU A 65 0.96 -7.95 -13.58
CA LEU A 65 0.16 -8.55 -12.52
C LEU A 65 -0.64 -7.46 -11.82
N THR A 66 -1.94 -7.66 -11.68
CA THR A 66 -2.78 -6.84 -10.80
C THR A 66 -2.92 -7.54 -9.47
N LEU A 67 -2.47 -6.87 -8.41
CA LEU A 67 -2.62 -7.29 -7.02
C LEU A 67 -3.85 -6.57 -6.44
N THR A 68 -4.78 -7.33 -5.87
CA THR A 68 -5.94 -6.78 -5.14
C THR A 68 -5.99 -7.36 -3.74
N ALA A 69 -6.38 -6.55 -2.76
CA ALA A 69 -6.66 -7.08 -1.43
C ALA A 69 -7.81 -8.10 -1.49
N GLY A 70 -7.60 -9.28 -0.91
CA GLY A 70 -8.59 -10.35 -0.83
C GLY A 70 -9.67 -10.07 0.21
N ASP A 71 -10.38 -11.11 0.62
CA ASP A 71 -11.48 -11.05 1.59
C ASP A 71 -10.99 -10.74 3.02
N VAL A 72 -9.75 -11.08 3.36
CA VAL A 72 -9.17 -10.85 4.70
C VAL A 72 -8.27 -9.62 4.69
N ARG A 73 -8.62 -8.62 5.54
CA ARG A 73 -7.98 -7.29 5.59
C ARG A 73 -7.82 -6.80 7.03
N GLU A 74 -7.13 -7.58 7.85
CA GLU A 74 -6.96 -7.34 9.28
C GLU A 74 -5.52 -6.89 9.61
N VAL A 75 -4.84 -6.25 8.66
CA VAL A 75 -3.46 -5.78 8.84
C VAL A 75 -3.43 -4.53 9.70
N GLU A 76 -2.56 -4.58 10.70
CA GLU A 76 -2.18 -3.45 11.51
C GLU A 76 -0.70 -3.13 11.30
N TYR A 77 -0.36 -1.84 11.35
CA TYR A 77 1.01 -1.37 11.30
C TYR A 77 1.39 -0.59 12.56
N ARG A 78 2.68 -0.58 12.87
CA ARG A 78 3.30 0.24 13.91
C ARG A 78 4.58 0.84 13.37
N ALA A 79 4.64 2.17 13.28
CA ALA A 79 5.82 2.89 12.84
C ALA A 79 6.59 3.54 14.00
N LEU A 80 7.93 3.53 13.91
CA LEU A 80 8.85 4.23 14.80
C LEU A 80 9.87 5.00 13.96
N VAL A 81 9.99 6.31 14.20
CA VAL A 81 11.09 7.12 13.67
C VAL A 81 12.23 7.13 14.69
N THR A 82 13.42 6.73 14.25
CA THR A 82 14.62 6.64 15.07
C THR A 82 15.27 8.01 15.31
N GLU A 83 16.28 8.08 16.19
CA GLU A 83 17.05 9.31 16.40
C GLU A 83 17.85 9.74 15.16
N ASP A 84 18.24 8.77 14.33
CA ASP A 84 18.99 8.99 13.08
C ASP A 84 18.09 9.39 11.91
N GLY A 85 16.77 9.32 12.09
CA GLY A 85 15.76 9.72 11.10
C GLY A 85 15.19 8.56 10.28
N ASP A 86 15.72 7.36 10.42
CA ASP A 86 15.16 6.16 9.78
C ASP A 86 13.77 5.85 10.32
N THR A 87 12.90 5.30 9.48
CA THR A 87 11.57 4.84 9.87
C THR A 87 11.49 3.33 9.82
N VAL A 88 11.15 2.70 10.94
CA VAL A 88 10.88 1.26 11.01
C VAL A 88 9.37 1.06 11.12
N VAL A 89 8.78 0.38 10.14
CA VAL A 89 7.38 -0.02 10.11
C VAL A 89 7.30 -1.51 10.37
N GLN A 90 6.51 -1.91 11.36
CA GLN A 90 6.19 -3.31 11.60
C GLN A 90 4.74 -3.57 11.20
N TYR A 91 4.52 -4.65 10.46
CA TYR A 91 3.21 -5.13 10.04
C TYR A 91 2.87 -6.43 10.74
N ARG A 92 1.58 -6.64 11.03
CA ARG A 92 1.04 -7.89 11.55
C ARG A 92 -0.43 -8.02 11.20
N GLY A 93 -0.97 -9.22 11.40
CA GLY A 93 -2.40 -9.49 11.26
C GLY A 93 -2.65 -10.41 10.07
N ALA A 94 -3.91 -10.73 9.83
CA ALA A 94 -4.29 -11.59 8.72
C ALA A 94 -4.52 -10.76 7.45
N ALA A 95 -4.00 -11.25 6.33
CA ALA A 95 -4.23 -10.67 5.02
C ALA A 95 -4.20 -11.73 3.94
N THR A 96 -5.03 -11.51 2.93
CA THR A 96 -4.99 -12.24 1.68
C THR A 96 -4.90 -11.29 0.49
N VAL A 97 -4.30 -11.74 -0.59
CA VAL A 97 -4.15 -10.99 -1.84
C VAL A 97 -4.57 -11.88 -3.01
N ASP A 98 -5.32 -11.30 -3.94
CA ASP A 98 -5.58 -11.92 -5.24
C ASP A 98 -4.61 -11.37 -6.28
N VAL A 99 -4.12 -12.25 -7.14
CA VAL A 99 -3.15 -11.91 -8.19
C VAL A 99 -3.74 -12.29 -9.52
N THR A 100 -3.92 -11.33 -10.42
CA THR A 100 -4.43 -11.57 -11.78
C THR A 100 -3.40 -11.17 -12.83
N ARG A 101 -3.06 -12.09 -13.73
CA ARG A 101 -2.16 -11.83 -14.85
C ARG A 101 -2.90 -11.23 -16.05
N ALA A 102 -2.42 -10.10 -16.56
CA ALA A 102 -3.09 -9.36 -17.62
C ALA A 102 -3.13 -10.08 -18.98
N SER A 103 -2.11 -10.90 -19.30
CA SER A 103 -1.99 -11.54 -20.62
C SER A 103 -3.08 -12.56 -20.93
N ASP A 104 -3.55 -13.30 -19.92
CA ASP A 104 -4.50 -14.41 -20.08
C ASP A 104 -5.63 -14.44 -19.04
N GLY A 105 -5.62 -13.53 -18.06
CA GLY A 105 -6.61 -13.45 -17.01
C GLY A 105 -6.51 -14.59 -15.99
N ALA A 106 -5.38 -15.29 -15.92
CA ALA A 106 -5.14 -16.26 -14.87
C ALA A 106 -5.16 -15.56 -13.50
N THR A 107 -5.89 -16.14 -12.56
CA THR A 107 -6.06 -15.56 -11.23
C THR A 107 -5.71 -16.58 -10.16
N LEU A 108 -4.90 -16.15 -9.20
CA LEU A 108 -4.74 -16.79 -7.90
C LEU A 108 -5.60 -16.01 -6.91
N ASP A 109 -6.46 -16.73 -6.21
CA ASP A 109 -7.45 -16.19 -5.28
C ASP A 109 -6.98 -16.47 -3.85
N GLU A 110 -7.08 -15.46 -2.99
CA GLU A 110 -6.83 -15.58 -1.55
C GLU A 110 -5.43 -16.12 -1.18
N LEU A 111 -4.35 -15.60 -1.80
CA LEU A 111 -2.99 -15.92 -1.39
C LEU A 111 -2.73 -15.38 0.02
N ASP A 112 -2.31 -16.24 0.93
CA ASP A 112 -1.99 -15.87 2.31
C ASP A 112 -0.70 -15.05 2.38
N VAL A 113 -0.82 -13.83 2.90
CA VAL A 113 0.29 -12.89 3.15
C VAL A 113 0.26 -12.40 4.60
N SER A 114 -0.19 -13.25 5.53
CA SER A 114 -0.33 -12.94 6.96
C SER A 114 0.98 -12.98 7.76
N GLY A 115 2.12 -13.16 7.09
CA GLY A 115 3.44 -13.07 7.70
C GLY A 115 3.66 -11.75 8.43
N THR A 116 4.49 -11.77 9.47
CA THR A 116 4.94 -10.54 10.12
C THR A 116 5.98 -9.89 9.21
N GLY A 117 5.81 -8.60 8.95
CA GLY A 117 6.73 -7.84 8.10
C GLY A 117 7.43 -6.74 8.87
N PHE A 118 8.69 -6.45 8.55
CA PHE A 118 9.31 -5.18 8.88
C PHE A 118 9.82 -4.50 7.62
N GLU A 119 9.61 -3.19 7.56
CA GLU A 119 10.18 -2.32 6.55
C GLU A 119 10.98 -1.23 7.26
N THR A 120 12.26 -1.12 6.93
CA THR A 120 13.12 -0.03 7.42
C THR A 120 13.47 0.87 6.26
N VAL A 121 13.04 2.13 6.34
CA VAL A 121 13.30 3.17 5.35
C VAL A 121 14.34 4.13 5.91
N SER A 122 15.44 4.34 5.18
CA SER A 122 16.48 5.29 5.58
C SER A 122 15.96 6.73 5.65
N ALA A 123 16.60 7.57 6.45
CA ALA A 123 16.22 8.99 6.61
C ALA A 123 16.20 9.79 5.29
N ASP A 124 17.01 9.40 4.30
CA ASP A 124 17.05 10.00 2.95
C ASP A 124 16.17 9.29 1.92
N THR A 125 15.44 8.27 2.37
CA THR A 125 14.54 7.39 1.59
C THR A 125 15.20 6.74 0.37
N THR A 126 16.52 6.52 0.41
CA THR A 126 17.24 5.84 -0.67
C THR A 126 17.50 4.36 -0.40
N THR A 127 17.34 3.90 0.84
CA THR A 127 17.57 2.51 1.25
C THR A 127 16.34 1.97 1.95
N LEU A 128 15.82 0.85 1.46
CA LEU A 128 14.75 0.08 2.07
C LEU A 128 15.29 -1.28 2.48
N THR A 129 14.94 -1.74 3.67
CA THR A 129 15.19 -3.13 4.10
C THR A 129 13.87 -3.77 4.45
N PHE A 130 13.59 -4.91 3.83
CA PHE A 130 12.40 -5.70 4.12
C PHE A 130 12.80 -6.96 4.89
N ASP A 131 12.01 -7.30 5.89
CA ASP A 131 12.08 -8.56 6.65
C ASP A 131 10.70 -9.20 6.58
N HIS A 132 10.63 -10.36 5.93
CA HIS A 132 9.42 -11.14 5.74
C HIS A 132 9.50 -12.40 6.60
N ASP A 133 8.71 -12.49 7.65
CA ASP A 133 8.65 -13.64 8.55
C ASP A 133 7.31 -14.38 8.43
N GLY A 134 7.33 -15.58 7.85
CA GLY A 134 6.13 -16.39 7.57
C GLY A 134 5.51 -16.10 6.19
N PRO A 135 4.21 -16.39 5.98
CA PRO A 135 3.56 -16.29 4.67
C PRO A 135 3.70 -14.92 4.02
N SER A 136 4.38 -14.84 2.87
CA SER A 136 4.62 -13.58 2.15
C SER A 136 4.62 -13.77 0.63
N LEU A 137 4.22 -12.71 -0.08
CA LEU A 137 4.35 -12.54 -1.52
C LEU A 137 5.48 -11.54 -1.78
N VAL A 138 6.47 -11.95 -2.57
CA VAL A 138 7.62 -11.11 -2.95
C VAL A 138 7.66 -11.02 -4.47
N ILE A 139 7.79 -9.80 -4.99
CA ILE A 139 7.89 -9.49 -6.42
C ILE A 139 9.00 -8.45 -6.57
N ALA A 140 10.01 -8.76 -7.39
CA ALA A 140 11.11 -7.85 -7.64
C ALA A 140 10.64 -6.52 -8.27
N PHE A 141 11.18 -5.40 -7.80
CA PHE A 141 11.00 -4.06 -8.36
C PHE A 141 11.56 -3.94 -9.78
N ASP A 142 12.76 -4.50 -10.00
CA ASP A 142 13.44 -4.47 -11.30
C ASP A 142 14.43 -5.63 -11.50
N GLU A 143 15.15 -5.62 -12.63
CA GLU A 143 16.12 -6.65 -12.99
C GLU A 143 17.31 -6.75 -12.02
N VAL A 144 17.66 -5.68 -11.30
CA VAL A 144 18.77 -5.69 -10.32
C VAL A 144 18.38 -6.49 -9.09
N GLU A 145 17.17 -6.28 -8.58
CA GLU A 145 16.66 -7.07 -7.46
C GLU A 145 16.33 -8.50 -7.87
N ALA A 146 15.73 -8.70 -9.05
CA ALA A 146 15.48 -10.04 -9.57
C ALA A 146 16.77 -10.88 -9.66
N ALA A 147 17.89 -10.25 -10.03
CA ALA A 147 19.20 -10.91 -10.03
C ALA A 147 19.67 -11.29 -8.62
N ALA A 148 19.46 -10.43 -7.61
CA ALA A 148 19.81 -10.74 -6.22
C ALA A 148 18.97 -11.90 -5.66
N LEU A 149 17.67 -11.92 -5.95
CA LEU A 149 16.78 -13.05 -5.61
C LEU A 149 17.25 -14.35 -6.29
N ALA A 150 17.57 -14.29 -7.58
CA ALA A 150 18.08 -15.45 -8.33
C ALA A 150 19.41 -15.98 -7.78
N GLU A 151 20.33 -15.10 -7.35
CA GLU A 151 21.57 -15.49 -6.67
C GLU A 151 21.31 -16.19 -5.33
N ALA A 152 20.25 -15.80 -4.62
CA ALA A 152 19.76 -16.46 -3.41
C ALA A 152 18.95 -17.75 -3.68
N GLY A 153 18.76 -18.13 -4.94
CA GLY A 153 18.01 -19.32 -5.34
C GLY A 153 16.48 -19.15 -5.31
N LEU A 154 15.99 -17.92 -5.35
CA LEU A 154 14.57 -17.55 -5.34
C LEU A 154 14.12 -17.08 -6.74
N PRO A 155 12.84 -17.28 -7.11
CA PRO A 155 12.26 -16.68 -8.31
C PRO A 155 12.19 -15.14 -8.22
N GLU A 156 11.99 -14.46 -9.35
CA GLU A 156 11.74 -13.00 -9.37
C GLU A 156 10.39 -12.62 -8.75
N ALA A 157 9.42 -13.54 -8.76
CA ALA A 157 8.12 -13.40 -8.16
C ALA A 157 7.70 -14.74 -7.53
N PHE A 158 7.48 -14.75 -6.22
CA PHE A 158 7.20 -15.98 -5.48
C PHE A 158 6.38 -15.74 -4.23
N VAL A 159 5.80 -16.83 -3.73
CA VAL A 159 5.25 -16.90 -2.38
C VAL A 159 6.06 -17.89 -1.56
N HIS A 160 6.28 -17.60 -0.28
CA HIS A 160 6.77 -18.58 0.68
C HIS A 160 5.80 -18.64 1.86
N LEU A 161 5.70 -19.81 2.52
CA LEU A 161 4.71 -20.02 3.59
C LEU A 161 5.32 -20.07 4.98
N ASP A 162 6.63 -20.22 5.07
CA ASP A 162 7.36 -20.29 6.33
C ASP A 162 8.80 -19.77 6.16
N GLY A 163 9.49 -19.55 7.27
CA GLY A 163 10.84 -19.01 7.33
C GLY A 163 10.91 -17.51 7.12
N THR A 164 12.15 -17.01 7.06
CA THR A 164 12.47 -15.58 7.00
C THR A 164 13.23 -15.23 5.72
N LEU A 165 12.84 -14.13 5.08
CA LEU A 165 13.60 -13.47 4.02
C LEU A 165 13.93 -12.04 4.46
N THR A 166 15.21 -11.68 4.43
CA THR A 166 15.65 -10.30 4.64
C THR A 166 16.39 -9.80 3.42
N GLU A 167 15.92 -8.70 2.85
CA GLU A 167 16.54 -8.03 1.70
C GLU A 167 16.77 -6.55 1.96
N THR A 168 17.84 -6.01 1.40
CA THR A 168 18.13 -4.58 1.39
C THR A 168 18.23 -4.09 -0.03
N VAL A 169 17.45 -3.06 -0.36
CA VAL A 169 17.35 -2.44 -1.68
C VAL A 169 17.83 -1.00 -1.58
N VAL A 170 18.70 -0.59 -2.49
CA VAL A 170 19.19 0.78 -2.60
C VAL A 170 18.76 1.35 -3.94
N PHE A 171 18.15 2.53 -3.88
CA PHE A 171 17.60 3.24 -5.02
C PHE A 171 18.54 4.36 -5.49
N ALA A 172 18.46 4.72 -6.77
CA ALA A 172 19.25 5.80 -7.37
C ALA A 172 18.92 7.20 -6.83
N GLY A 173 17.82 7.33 -6.09
CA GLY A 173 17.35 8.56 -5.46
C GLY A 173 16.27 8.28 -4.41
N PRO A 174 15.77 9.33 -3.73
CA PRO A 174 14.72 9.21 -2.74
C PRO A 174 13.46 8.56 -3.31
N THR A 175 12.91 7.56 -2.61
CA THR A 175 11.63 6.93 -2.95
C THR A 175 10.47 7.72 -2.31
N ASP A 176 9.38 7.85 -3.07
CA ASP A 176 8.07 8.34 -2.59
C ASP A 176 7.00 7.52 -3.31
N GLU A 177 6.12 6.83 -2.57
CA GLU A 177 5.02 6.02 -3.11
C GLU A 177 4.08 6.83 -4.03
N ALA A 178 4.02 8.15 -3.89
CA ALA A 178 3.23 9.02 -4.76
C ALA A 178 3.86 9.28 -6.14
N THR A 179 5.10 8.81 -6.37
CA THR A 179 5.89 9.08 -7.58
C THR A 179 6.41 7.80 -8.22
N GLU A 180 7.05 7.94 -9.38
CA GLU A 180 7.78 6.85 -10.03
C GLU A 180 8.91 6.37 -9.11
N VAL A 181 8.90 5.07 -8.78
CA VAL A 181 9.97 4.44 -7.99
C VAL A 181 11.29 4.59 -8.76
N PRO A 182 12.35 5.20 -8.18
CA PRO A 182 13.65 5.30 -8.83
C PRO A 182 14.21 3.91 -9.16
N ALA A 183 15.13 3.83 -10.12
CA ALA A 183 15.80 2.56 -10.43
C ALA A 183 16.60 2.03 -9.22
N VAL A 184 16.62 0.70 -9.05
CA VAL A 184 17.46 0.04 -8.06
C VAL A 184 18.91 0.07 -8.54
N VAL A 185 19.83 0.49 -7.65
CA VAL A 185 21.27 0.49 -7.93
C VAL A 185 21.99 -0.69 -7.28
N SER A 186 21.42 -1.27 -6.23
CA SER A 186 21.88 -2.53 -5.63
C SER A 186 20.77 -3.16 -4.81
N ALA A 187 20.73 -4.49 -4.82
CA ALA A 187 19.90 -5.29 -3.93
C ALA A 187 20.77 -6.41 -3.32
N GLU A 188 20.50 -6.77 -2.07
CA GLU A 188 21.22 -7.82 -1.35
C GLU A 188 20.24 -8.64 -0.50
N ILE A 189 20.28 -9.97 -0.65
CA ILE A 189 19.58 -10.90 0.26
C ILE A 189 20.52 -11.24 1.41
N THR A 190 20.21 -10.75 2.60
CA THR A 190 21.08 -10.88 3.79
C THR A 190 20.70 -12.08 4.65
N GLU A 191 19.45 -12.53 4.58
CA GLU A 191 18.96 -13.75 5.20
C GLU A 191 17.95 -14.44 4.28
N ASN A 192 18.11 -15.76 4.12
CA ASN A 192 17.13 -16.60 3.42
C ASN A 192 17.03 -17.95 4.16
N THR A 193 15.99 -18.08 4.96
CA THR A 193 15.56 -19.34 5.61
C THR A 193 14.20 -19.78 5.12
N THR A 194 13.73 -19.23 4.00
CA THR A 194 12.39 -19.48 3.45
C THR A 194 12.14 -20.96 3.17
N GLU A 195 10.95 -21.42 3.51
CA GLU A 195 10.46 -22.76 3.20
C GLU A 195 9.14 -22.70 2.43
N TYR A 196 8.84 -23.76 1.68
CA TYR A 196 7.66 -23.86 0.83
C TYR A 196 7.55 -22.69 -0.17
N VAL A 197 8.66 -22.42 -0.85
CA VAL A 197 8.73 -21.41 -1.91
C VAL A 197 8.03 -21.94 -3.17
N PHE A 198 7.07 -21.17 -3.68
CA PHE A 198 6.38 -21.42 -4.94
C PHE A 198 6.60 -20.26 -5.89
N ASP A 199 7.04 -20.57 -7.10
CA ASP A 199 7.14 -19.61 -8.20
C ASP A 199 5.74 -19.13 -8.58
N LEU A 200 5.51 -17.81 -8.50
CA LEU A 200 4.21 -17.20 -8.75
C LEU A 200 3.78 -17.37 -10.21
N CYS A 201 4.73 -17.33 -11.14
CA CYS A 201 4.47 -17.48 -12.57
C CYS A 201 4.06 -18.92 -12.90
N ASP A 202 4.71 -19.92 -12.30
CA ASP A 202 4.30 -21.33 -12.42
C ASP A 202 2.90 -21.57 -11.84
N LEU A 203 2.54 -20.91 -10.74
CA LEU A 203 1.19 -21.00 -10.16
C LEU A 203 0.13 -20.40 -11.11
N LEU A 204 0.42 -19.24 -11.71
CA LEU A 204 -0.46 -18.60 -12.68
C LEU A 204 -0.62 -19.43 -13.96
N ASP A 205 0.45 -20.06 -14.45
CA ASP A 205 0.39 -20.97 -15.59
C ASP A 205 -0.49 -22.19 -15.32
N GLN A 206 -0.45 -22.72 -14.09
CA GLN A 206 -1.33 -23.80 -13.67
C GLN A 206 -2.80 -23.35 -13.59
N ALA A 207 -3.06 -22.11 -13.15
CA ALA A 207 -4.41 -21.54 -13.11
C ALA A 207 -4.97 -21.26 -14.52
N ALA A 208 -4.11 -20.87 -15.46
CA ALA A 208 -4.45 -20.65 -16.87
C ALA A 208 -4.81 -21.95 -17.61
N ALA A 209 -4.23 -23.08 -17.17
CA ALA A 209 -4.41 -24.35 -17.85
C ALA A 209 -5.89 -24.76 -17.86
N PRO A 210 -6.45 -25.17 -19.01
CA PRO A 210 -7.85 -25.59 -19.07
C PRO A 210 -8.06 -26.78 -18.12
N ALA A 211 -9.13 -26.73 -17.33
CA ALA A 211 -9.55 -27.82 -16.47
C ALA A 211 -9.46 -29.14 -17.26
N ARG A 212 -8.61 -30.07 -16.80
CA ARG A 212 -8.41 -31.35 -17.51
C ARG A 212 -9.79 -31.99 -17.76
N PRO A 213 -10.17 -32.29 -19.01
CA PRO A 213 -11.40 -33.02 -19.25
C PRO A 213 -11.21 -34.47 -18.79
N GLY A 214 -11.77 -34.80 -17.62
CA GLY A 214 -12.06 -36.18 -17.19
C GLY A 214 -11.20 -36.75 -16.06
N ALA A 215 -11.37 -36.24 -14.84
CA ALA A 215 -11.22 -37.07 -13.63
C ALA A 215 -12.55 -37.77 -13.32
#